data_AF-A0A9E5ZXM6-F1
#
_entry.id   AF-A0A9E5ZXM6-F1
#
_cell.length_a   1.000
_cell.length_b   1.000
_cell.length_c   1.000
_cell.angle_alpha   90.00
_cell.angle_beta   90.00
_cell.angle_gamma   90.00
#
_symmetry.space_group_name_H-M   'P 1'
#
loop_
_entity.id
_entity.type
_entity.pdbx_description
1 polymer ?
#
loop_
_entity_poly.entity_id
_entity_poly.type
_entity_poly.pdbx_seq_one_letter_code
_entity_poly.pdbx_strand_id
1 'polypeptide(L)'
;MKLLLKREQTTGRVGQVNFKLWAKIEIDDDDRALVNRYKFDQALLMGEHDPSLLRKSGFYGLLVGLLAAFILDFIFPMNLALLLGLGAAGGFTYWYYNEKRDQVFVKDLMHGRHFKCPGIIDLTKKEAEISEITAIFRQVMESAKHWGGTETEDIPVLTRDEARELILKVF
;
A
#
# COMPACT_ATOMS: atom_id res chain seq x y z
N MET A 1 3.51 18.81 -6.58
CA MET A 1 2.56 17.73 -6.20
C MET A 1 1.21 18.26 -5.72
N LYS A 2 0.10 17.66 -6.16
CA LYS A 2 -1.28 17.90 -5.68
C LYS A 2 -1.95 16.57 -5.31
N LEU A 3 -2.76 16.53 -4.26
CA LEU A 3 -3.58 15.38 -3.89
C LEU A 3 -5.03 15.64 -4.32
N LEU A 4 -5.59 14.73 -5.11
CA LEU A 4 -6.98 14.73 -5.54
C LEU A 4 -7.75 13.71 -4.69
N LEU A 5 -8.84 14.17 -4.08
CA LEU A 5 -9.74 13.33 -3.29
C LEU A 5 -11.16 13.46 -3.84
N LYS A 6 -11.83 12.33 -4.03
CA LYS A 6 -13.24 12.29 -4.42
C LYS A 6 -13.98 11.32 -3.48
N ARG A 7 -14.98 11.86 -2.79
CA ARG A 7 -15.86 11.10 -1.90
C ARG A 7 -17.08 10.63 -2.70
N GLU A 8 -17.34 9.33 -2.69
CA GLU A 8 -18.48 8.74 -3.39
C GLU A 8 -19.33 7.93 -2.40
N GLN A 9 -20.65 8.06 -2.53
CA GLN A 9 -21.61 7.27 -1.78
C GLN A 9 -22.19 6.21 -2.72
N THR A 10 -22.08 4.94 -2.35
CA THR A 10 -22.74 3.85 -3.09
C THR A 10 -23.78 3.20 -2.18
N THR A 11 -25.04 3.18 -2.62
CA THR A 11 -26.11 2.44 -1.94
C THR A 11 -25.84 0.94 -2.12
N GLY A 12 -25.61 0.22 -1.02
CA GLY A 12 -25.37 -1.22 -1.03
C GLY A 12 -26.65 -2.03 -1.28
N ARG A 13 -26.49 -3.35 -1.50
CA ARG A 13 -27.59 -4.28 -1.81
C ARG A 13 -28.60 -4.51 -0.66
N VAL A 14 -28.34 -4.04 0.56
CA VAL A 14 -29.19 -4.27 1.76
C VAL A 14 -29.19 -3.05 2.70
N GLY A 15 -29.68 -1.89 2.25
CA GLY A 15 -29.88 -0.69 3.10
C GLY A 15 -28.63 -0.05 3.71
N GLN A 16 -27.48 -0.71 3.63
CA GLN A 16 -26.19 -0.19 4.09
C GLN A 16 -25.61 0.76 3.04
N VAL A 17 -25.28 1.96 3.50
CA VAL A 17 -24.54 2.94 2.72
C VAL A 17 -23.06 2.56 2.79
N ASN A 18 -22.46 2.22 1.65
CA ASN A 18 -21.02 2.04 1.56
C ASN A 18 -20.40 3.33 1.03
N PHE A 19 -19.38 3.82 1.72
CA PHE A 19 -18.63 4.98 1.28
C PHE A 19 -17.40 4.53 0.50
N LYS A 20 -17.08 5.24 -0.57
CA LYS A 20 -15.86 5.05 -1.33
C LYS A 20 -15.07 6.34 -1.34
N LEU A 21 -13.78 6.25 -1.02
CA LEU A 21 -12.85 7.36 -1.15
C LEU A 21 -11.92 7.06 -2.31
N TRP A 22 -11.97 7.88 -3.36
CA TRP A 22 -10.97 7.85 -4.42
C TRP A 22 -9.88 8.85 -4.10
N ALA A 23 -8.62 8.41 -4.11
CA ALA A 23 -7.47 9.28 -3.95
C ALA A 23 -6.50 9.09 -5.10
N LYS A 24 -5.98 10.20 -5.63
CA LYS A 24 -4.94 10.23 -6.66
C LYS A 24 -3.96 11.37 -6.41
N ILE A 25 -2.67 11.10 -6.58
CA ILE A 25 -1.64 12.12 -6.51
C ILE A 25 -1.27 12.55 -7.92
N GLU A 26 -1.32 13.86 -8.18
CA GLU A 26 -0.74 14.48 -9.36
C GLU A 26 0.68 14.95 -9.05
N ILE A 27 1.62 14.37 -9.78
CA ILE A 27 3.05 14.62 -9.68
C ILE A 27 3.48 15.29 -10.98
N ASP A 28 4.35 16.29 -10.86
CA ASP A 28 4.93 17.00 -12.02
C ASP A 28 5.95 16.09 -12.74
N ASP A 29 6.34 16.45 -13.97
CA ASP A 29 7.23 15.60 -14.77
C ASP A 29 8.65 15.48 -14.16
N ASP A 30 9.17 16.56 -13.57
CA ASP A 30 10.45 16.56 -12.84
C ASP A 30 10.42 15.65 -11.61
N ASP A 31 9.33 15.74 -10.84
CA ASP A 31 9.09 14.92 -9.66
C ASP A 31 8.90 13.43 -10.04
N ARG A 32 8.32 13.13 -11.21
CA ARG A 32 8.16 11.77 -11.74
C ARG A 32 9.50 11.12 -12.07
N ALA A 33 10.47 11.89 -12.57
CA ALA A 33 11.82 11.40 -12.82
C ALA A 33 12.52 10.96 -11.52
N LEU A 34 12.30 11.67 -10.42
CA LEU A 34 12.82 11.31 -9.10
C LEU A 34 12.18 10.03 -8.55
N VAL A 35 10.86 9.88 -8.69
CA VAL A 35 10.15 8.64 -8.30
C VAL A 35 10.74 7.42 -9.00
N ASN A 36 11.00 7.52 -10.30
CA ASN A 36 11.61 6.44 -11.07
C ASN A 36 13.08 6.21 -10.71
N ARG A 37 13.86 7.28 -10.50
CA ARG A 37 15.29 7.19 -10.12
C ARG A 37 15.47 6.44 -8.79
N TYR A 38 14.63 6.77 -7.79
CA TYR A 38 14.73 6.21 -6.45
C TYR A 38 13.79 5.01 -6.19
N LYS A 39 13.05 4.56 -7.21
CA LYS A 39 12.06 3.46 -7.10
C LYS A 39 11.07 3.66 -5.95
N PHE A 40 10.60 4.90 -5.78
CA PHE A 40 9.56 5.21 -4.80
C PHE A 40 8.21 4.61 -5.17
N ASP A 41 8.03 4.09 -6.39
CA ASP A 41 6.82 3.41 -6.85
C ASP A 41 6.39 2.24 -5.94
N GLN A 42 7.37 1.53 -5.36
CA GLN A 42 7.16 0.39 -4.45
C GLN A 42 7.22 0.77 -2.98
N ALA A 43 7.45 2.05 -2.65
CA ALA A 43 7.44 2.49 -1.27
C ALA A 43 6.03 2.30 -0.69
N LEU A 44 5.98 1.60 0.43
CA LEU A 44 4.76 1.40 1.18
C LEU A 44 4.48 2.69 1.97
N LEU A 45 3.42 3.37 1.58
CA LEU A 45 2.99 4.63 2.20
C LEU A 45 2.17 4.35 3.45
N MET A 46 1.28 3.36 3.39
CA MET A 46 0.36 3.02 4.46
C MET A 46 0.14 1.52 4.52
N GLY A 47 -0.02 0.97 5.72
CA GLY A 47 -0.49 -0.39 5.95
C GLY A 47 0.56 -1.32 6.54
N GLU A 48 0.21 -1.96 7.65
CA GLU A 48 1.04 -3.00 8.24
C GLU A 48 1.02 -4.25 7.35
N HIS A 49 2.16 -4.92 7.22
CA HIS A 49 2.20 -6.22 6.55
C HIS A 49 1.48 -7.23 7.44
N ASP A 50 0.20 -7.50 7.17
CA ASP A 50 -0.54 -8.53 7.90
C ASP A 50 -0.25 -9.92 7.29
N PRO A 51 0.57 -10.76 7.95
CA PRO A 51 0.87 -12.12 7.48
C PRO A 51 -0.38 -13.02 7.52
N SER A 52 -1.41 -12.65 8.29
CA SER A 52 -2.66 -13.42 8.37
C SER A 52 -3.46 -13.34 7.07
N LEU A 53 -3.35 -12.25 6.31
CA LEU A 53 -4.03 -12.11 5.02
C LEU A 53 -3.47 -13.08 3.97
N LEU A 54 -2.15 -13.28 3.94
CA LEU A 54 -1.50 -14.27 3.05
C LEU A 54 -1.92 -15.70 3.41
N ARG A 55 -1.97 -16.01 4.71
CA ARG A 55 -2.41 -17.34 5.17
C ARG A 55 -3.88 -17.60 4.85
N LYS A 56 -4.75 -16.62 5.05
CA LYS A 56 -6.18 -16.71 4.73
C LYS A 56 -6.41 -16.79 3.22
N SER A 57 -5.72 -15.99 2.40
CA SER A 57 -5.87 -16.01 0.93
C SER A 57 -5.37 -17.32 0.32
N GLY A 58 -4.29 -17.90 0.87
CA GLY A 58 -3.83 -19.23 0.50
C GLY A 58 -4.86 -20.31 0.84
N PHE A 59 -5.44 -20.27 2.04
CA PHE A 59 -6.47 -21.23 2.45
C PHE A 59 -7.72 -21.16 1.58
N TYR A 60 -8.27 -19.95 1.35
CA TYR A 60 -9.44 -19.79 0.49
C TYR A 60 -9.16 -20.15 -0.96
N GLY A 61 -7.99 -19.80 -1.49
CA GLY A 61 -7.59 -20.17 -2.86
C GLY A 61 -7.45 -21.68 -3.04
N LEU A 62 -6.90 -22.38 -2.05
CA LEU A 62 -6.82 -23.84 -2.07
C LEU A 62 -8.21 -24.47 -2.08
N LEU A 63 -9.14 -23.97 -1.25
CA LEU A 63 -10.52 -24.44 -1.21
C LEU A 63 -11.21 -24.24 -2.57
N VAL A 64 -11.08 -23.06 -3.17
CA VAL A 64 -11.60 -22.75 -4.51
C VAL A 64 -10.95 -23.66 -5.57
N GLY A 65 -9.65 -23.89 -5.50
CA GLY A 65 -8.92 -24.77 -6.40
C GLY A 65 -9.39 -26.22 -6.34
N LEU A 66 -9.59 -26.76 -5.13
CA LEU A 66 -10.11 -28.12 -4.94
C LEU A 66 -11.54 -28.26 -5.42
N LEU A 67 -12.40 -27.28 -5.15
CA LEU A 67 -13.76 -27.27 -5.68
C LEU A 67 -13.78 -27.19 -7.20
N ALA A 68 -12.95 -26.33 -7.79
CA ALA A 68 -12.82 -26.21 -9.24
C ALA A 68 -12.32 -27.52 -9.87
N ALA A 69 -11.29 -28.14 -9.28
CA ALA A 69 -10.77 -29.43 -9.74
C ALA A 69 -11.84 -30.52 -9.67
N PHE A 70 -12.59 -30.60 -8.56
CA PHE A 70 -13.66 -31.57 -8.39
C PHE A 70 -14.78 -31.40 -9.43
N ILE A 71 -15.18 -30.16 -9.73
CA ILE A 71 -16.20 -29.89 -10.76
C ILE A 71 -15.66 -30.19 -12.17
N LEU A 72 -14.40 -29.84 -12.44
CA LEU A 72 -13.78 -30.02 -13.75
C LEU A 72 -13.49 -31.50 -14.06
N ASP A 73 -13.33 -32.36 -13.06
CA ASP A 73 -13.12 -33.80 -13.22
C ASP A 73 -14.33 -34.51 -13.88
N PHE A 74 -15.52 -33.94 -13.79
CA PHE A 74 -16.70 -34.44 -14.51
C PHE A 74 -16.65 -34.20 -16.03
N ILE A 75 -15.75 -33.32 -16.50
CA ILE A 75 -15.68 -32.87 -17.90
C ILE A 75 -14.33 -33.23 -18.52
N PHE A 76 -13.25 -33.11 -17.76
CA PHE A 76 -11.88 -33.28 -18.22
C PHE A 76 -11.20 -34.45 -17.50
N PRO A 77 -10.19 -35.09 -18.12
CA PRO A 77 -9.38 -36.08 -17.43
C PRO A 77 -8.68 -35.47 -16.22
N MET A 78 -8.55 -36.26 -15.14
CA MET A 78 -8.05 -35.84 -13.82
C MET A 78 -6.78 -34.96 -13.87
N ASN A 79 -5.82 -35.28 -14.74
CA ASN A 79 -4.58 -34.51 -14.86
C ASN A 79 -4.83 -33.07 -15.34
N LEU A 80 -5.74 -32.88 -16.29
CA LEU A 80 -6.08 -31.56 -16.82
C LEU A 80 -7.00 -30.81 -15.85
N ALA A 81 -7.94 -31.49 -15.21
CA ALA A 81 -8.79 -30.92 -14.18
C ALA A 81 -7.97 -30.36 -13.00
N LEU A 82 -6.94 -31.10 -12.57
CA LEU A 82 -6.05 -30.69 -11.49
C LEU A 82 -5.18 -29.48 -11.89
N LEU A 83 -4.64 -29.46 -13.11
CA LEU A 83 -3.90 -28.30 -13.63
C LEU A 83 -4.76 -27.03 -13.69
N LEU A 84 -5.98 -27.14 -14.19
CA LEU A 84 -6.93 -26.03 -14.25
C LEU A 84 -7.37 -25.58 -12.84
N GLY A 85 -7.57 -26.53 -11.91
CA GLY A 85 -7.86 -26.23 -10.52
C GLY A 85 -6.73 -25.47 -9.82
N LEU A 86 -5.47 -25.83 -10.07
CA LEU A 86 -4.30 -25.08 -9.58
C LEU A 86 -4.24 -23.68 -10.19
N GLY A 87 -4.53 -23.54 -11.48
CA GLY A 87 -4.62 -22.23 -12.14
C GLY A 87 -5.70 -21.34 -11.51
N ALA A 88 -6.88 -21.91 -11.24
CA ALA A 88 -7.97 -21.22 -10.55
C ALA A 88 -7.59 -20.83 -9.11
N ALA A 89 -6.90 -21.71 -8.38
CA ALA A 89 -6.40 -21.44 -7.04
C ALA A 89 -5.44 -20.24 -7.04
N GLY A 90 -4.42 -20.26 -7.92
CA GLY A 90 -3.44 -19.19 -8.03
C GLY A 90 -4.07 -17.85 -8.42
N GLY A 91 -4.95 -17.86 -9.42
CA GLY A 91 -5.67 -16.66 -9.86
C GLY A 91 -6.56 -16.08 -8.77
N PHE A 92 -7.30 -16.92 -8.05
CA PHE A 92 -8.16 -16.48 -6.95
C PHE A 92 -7.37 -15.97 -5.76
N THR A 93 -6.29 -16.64 -5.34
CA THR A 93 -5.42 -16.17 -4.26
C THR A 93 -4.83 -14.80 -4.58
N TYR A 94 -4.32 -14.62 -5.81
CA TYR A 94 -3.79 -13.34 -6.26
C TYR A 94 -4.85 -12.24 -6.22
N TRP A 95 -6.03 -12.51 -6.80
CA TRP A 95 -7.13 -11.55 -6.83
C TRP A 95 -7.64 -11.19 -5.43
N TYR A 96 -7.87 -12.18 -4.57
CA TYR A 96 -8.35 -11.98 -3.20
C TYR A 96 -7.34 -11.21 -2.35
N TYR A 97 -6.05 -11.53 -2.47
CA TYR A 97 -4.99 -10.80 -1.80
C TYR A 97 -4.92 -9.35 -2.29
N ASN A 98 -5.02 -9.12 -3.60
CA ASN A 98 -4.98 -7.78 -4.15
C ASN A 98 -6.16 -6.91 -3.71
N GLU A 99 -7.36 -7.48 -3.63
CA GLU A 99 -8.58 -6.77 -3.22
C GLU A 99 -8.61 -6.43 -1.72
N LYS A 100 -8.06 -7.30 -0.86
CA LYS A 100 -8.08 -7.13 0.61
C LYS A 100 -6.80 -6.55 1.20
N ARG A 101 -5.82 -6.19 0.37
CA ARG A 101 -4.60 -5.55 0.86
C ARG A 101 -4.91 -4.13 1.33
N ASP A 102 -4.73 -3.89 2.63
CA ASP A 102 -4.78 -2.54 3.21
C ASP A 102 -3.52 -1.72 2.93
N GLN A 103 -2.49 -2.35 2.37
CA GLN A 103 -1.26 -1.70 1.96
C GLN A 103 -1.51 -0.76 0.78
N VAL A 104 -1.08 0.50 0.91
CA VAL A 104 -1.15 1.52 -0.14
C VAL A 104 0.26 1.84 -0.60
N PHE A 105 0.55 1.57 -1.87
CA PHE A 105 1.81 1.92 -2.50
C PHE A 105 1.72 3.29 -3.18
N VAL A 106 2.85 3.98 -3.36
CA VAL A 106 2.91 5.24 -4.13
C VAL A 106 2.32 5.03 -5.54
N LYS A 107 2.64 3.92 -6.21
CA LYS A 107 2.09 3.60 -7.54
C LYS A 107 0.56 3.53 -7.55
N ASP A 108 -0.07 3.08 -6.48
CA ASP A 108 -1.53 2.97 -6.41
C ASP A 108 -2.17 4.36 -6.36
N LEU A 109 -1.55 5.29 -5.63
CA LEU A 109 -1.99 6.68 -5.58
C LEU A 109 -1.65 7.45 -6.87
N MET A 110 -0.59 7.11 -7.58
CA MET A 110 -0.29 7.74 -8.88
C MET A 110 -1.34 7.41 -9.96
N HIS A 111 -1.81 6.16 -10.00
CA HIS A 111 -2.86 5.75 -10.94
C HIS A 111 -4.28 6.12 -10.45
N GLY A 112 -4.43 6.28 -9.14
CA GLY A 112 -5.70 6.53 -8.48
C GLY A 112 -6.30 5.23 -7.95
N ARG A 113 -6.66 5.21 -6.67
CA ARG A 113 -7.20 4.02 -5.99
C ARG A 113 -8.49 4.36 -5.25
N HIS A 114 -9.46 3.44 -5.32
CA HIS A 114 -10.67 3.50 -4.52
C HIS A 114 -10.50 2.70 -3.22
N PHE A 115 -10.79 3.35 -2.09
CA PHE A 115 -10.86 2.75 -0.77
C PHE A 115 -12.32 2.53 -0.39
N LYS A 116 -12.66 1.32 0.06
CA LYS A 116 -13.98 0.99 0.59
C LYS A 116 -14.00 1.31 2.08
N CYS A 117 -14.90 2.20 2.50
CA CYS A 117 -15.06 2.61 3.90
C CYS A 117 -16.48 2.22 4.36
N PRO A 118 -16.62 1.39 5.41
CA PRO A 118 -17.93 0.94 5.87
C PRO A 118 -18.72 2.05 6.58
N GLY A 119 -18.05 3.06 7.12
CA GLY A 119 -18.68 4.21 7.78
C GLY A 119 -18.07 5.55 7.37
N ILE A 120 -18.79 6.64 7.70
CA ILE A 120 -18.32 8.00 7.44
C ILE A 120 -17.11 8.38 8.31
N ILE A 121 -17.06 7.89 9.55
CA ILE A 121 -15.91 8.10 10.44
C ILE A 121 -14.66 7.46 9.83
N ASP A 122 -14.79 6.24 9.29
CA ASP A 122 -13.68 5.54 8.65
C ASP A 122 -13.23 6.25 7.38
N LEU A 123 -14.15 6.84 6.62
CA LEU A 123 -13.83 7.68 5.47
C LEU A 123 -13.00 8.89 5.90
N THR A 124 -13.44 9.64 6.92
CA THR A 124 -12.73 10.84 7.38
C THR A 124 -11.35 10.49 7.95
N LYS A 125 -11.24 9.39 8.70
CA LYS A 125 -9.95 8.88 9.19
C LYS A 125 -9.00 8.54 8.04
N LYS A 126 -9.50 7.80 7.05
CA LYS A 126 -8.71 7.40 5.88
C LYS A 126 -8.28 8.61 5.04
N GLU A 127 -9.14 9.61 4.94
CA GLU A 127 -8.83 10.87 4.26
C GLU A 127 -7.70 11.63 4.97
N ALA A 128 -7.79 11.78 6.29
CA ALA A 128 -6.75 12.45 7.09
C ALA A 128 -5.40 11.72 6.96
N GLU A 129 -5.41 10.40 7.05
CA GLU A 129 -4.21 9.56 6.96
C GLU A 129 -3.55 9.64 5.57
N ILE A 130 -4.33 9.58 4.48
CA ILE A 130 -3.79 9.75 3.12
C ILE A 130 -3.20 11.15 2.95
N SER A 131 -3.84 12.18 3.49
CA SER A 131 -3.33 13.55 3.44
C SER A 131 -2.01 13.70 4.18
N GLU A 132 -1.91 13.17 5.40
CA GLU A 132 -0.69 13.20 6.23
C GLU A 132 0.46 12.48 5.54
N ILE A 133 0.23 11.25 5.08
CA ILE A 133 1.26 10.44 4.43
C ILE A 133 1.71 11.07 3.10
N THR A 134 0.79 11.69 2.36
CA THR A 134 1.15 12.43 1.14
C THR A 134 2.01 13.66 1.46
N ALA A 135 1.75 14.34 2.58
CA ALA A 135 2.57 15.46 3.02
C ALA A 135 3.99 15.02 3.40
N ILE A 136 4.13 13.90 4.13
CA ILE A 136 5.42 13.28 4.45
C ILE A 136 6.14 12.87 3.16
N PHE A 137 5.45 12.20 2.25
CA PHE A 137 6.03 11.77 0.97
C PHE A 137 6.51 12.96 0.14
N ARG A 138 5.77 14.07 0.12
CA ARG A 138 6.22 15.31 -0.51
C ARG A 138 7.52 15.83 0.10
N GLN A 139 7.63 15.84 1.43
CA GLN A 139 8.87 16.25 2.11
C GLN A 139 10.04 15.35 1.73
N VAL A 140 9.83 14.03 1.72
CA VAL A 140 10.86 13.06 1.28
C VAL A 140 11.29 13.33 -0.17
N MET A 141 10.35 13.66 -1.06
CA MET A 141 10.67 14.02 -2.44
C MET A 141 11.48 15.32 -2.54
N GLU A 142 11.16 16.35 -1.76
CA GLU A 142 11.95 17.59 -1.73
C GLU A 142 13.36 17.32 -1.18
N SER A 143 13.50 16.55 -0.09
CA SER A 143 14.82 16.13 0.42
C SER A 143 15.60 15.31 -0.62
N ALA A 144 14.92 14.43 -1.37
CA ALA A 144 15.54 13.59 -2.39
C ALA A 144 16.09 14.38 -3.60
N LYS A 145 15.64 15.62 -3.82
CA LYS A 145 16.24 16.54 -4.81
C LYS A 145 17.65 16.97 -4.41
N HIS A 146 17.90 17.05 -3.10
CA HIS A 146 19.18 17.47 -2.53
C HIS A 146 20.09 16.29 -2.18
N TRP A 147 19.56 15.06 -2.16
CA TRP A 147 20.36 13.85 -1.97
C TRP A 147 21.44 13.70 -3.04
N GLY A 148 22.69 13.65 -2.59
CA GLY A 148 23.88 13.61 -3.45
C GLY A 148 24.71 14.90 -3.41
N GLY A 149 24.20 15.98 -2.81
CA GLY A 149 25.00 17.12 -2.39
C GLY A 149 25.87 16.78 -1.17
N THR A 150 27.07 17.34 -1.09
CA THR A 150 27.88 17.27 0.14
C THR A 150 27.33 18.32 1.11
N GLU A 151 26.54 17.89 2.09
CA GLU A 151 26.11 18.78 3.19
C GLU A 151 27.24 18.84 4.21
N THR A 152 27.85 20.02 4.37
CA THR A 152 28.78 20.30 5.46
C THR A 152 27.98 20.74 6.67
N GLU A 153 27.75 19.84 7.62
CA GLU A 153 27.21 20.18 8.92
C GLU A 153 28.37 20.59 9.84
N ASP A 154 28.40 21.86 10.25
CA ASP A 154 29.37 22.34 11.23
C ASP A 154 29.03 21.73 12.59
N ILE A 155 29.78 20.71 12.99
CA ILE A 155 29.63 20.07 14.30
C ILE A 155 30.04 21.11 15.35
N PRO A 156 29.12 21.59 16.21
CA PRO A 156 29.47 22.54 17.24
C PRO A 156 30.44 21.88 18.22
N VAL A 157 31.53 22.57 18.55
CA VAL A 157 32.46 22.13 19.60
C VAL A 157 31.74 22.21 20.95
N LEU A 158 31.36 21.04 21.47
CA LEU A 158 30.79 20.89 22.81
C LEU A 158 31.80 21.32 23.87
N THR A 159 31.32 21.98 24.91
CA THR A 159 32.15 22.28 26.07
C THR A 159 32.52 20.98 26.80
N ARG A 160 33.62 20.99 27.58
CA ARG A 160 34.18 19.79 28.24
C ARG A 160 33.15 19.06 29.11
N ASP A 161 32.24 19.82 29.73
CA ASP A 161 31.24 19.28 30.65
C ASP A 161 30.07 18.62 29.90
N GLU A 162 29.59 19.23 28.80
CA GLU A 162 28.56 18.66 27.93
C GLU A 162 29.04 17.41 27.19
N ALA A 163 30.31 17.40 26.76
CA ALA A 163 30.94 16.23 26.14
C ALA A 163 31.03 15.06 27.12
N ARG A 164 31.35 15.34 28.40
CA ARG A 164 31.43 14.30 29.44
C ARG A 164 30.07 13.69 29.74
N GLU A 165 29.02 14.50 29.75
CA GLU A 165 27.64 14.03 29.97
C GLU A 165 27.13 13.18 28.81
N LEU A 166 27.42 13.56 27.55
CA LEU A 166 27.09 12.74 26.38
C LEU A 166 27.84 11.41 26.36
N ILE A 167 29.13 11.41 26.71
CA ILE A 167 29.93 10.17 26.78
C ILE A 167 29.36 9.20 27.83
N LEU A 168 28.94 9.71 29.00
CA LEU A 168 28.32 8.91 30.07
C LEU A 168 26.91 8.41 29.73
N LYS A 169 26.26 8.96 28.69
CA LYS A 169 24.91 8.57 28.27
C LYS A 169 24.92 7.54 27.13
N VAL A 170 26.03 7.49 26.37
CA VAL A 170 26.22 6.58 25.23
C VAL A 170 26.94 5.29 25.65
N PHE A 171 27.76 5.33 26.71
CA PHE A 171 28.41 4.16 27.33
C PHE A 171 27.71 3.76 28.63
#